data_AF-A0A5D3FIE0-F1
#
_entry.id   AF-A0A5D3FIE0-F1
#
_cell.length_a   1.000
_cell.length_b   1.000
_cell.length_c   1.000
_cell.angle_alpha   90.00
_cell.angle_beta   90.00
_cell.angle_gamma   90.00
#
_symmetry.space_group_name_H-M   'P 1'
#
loop_
_entity.id
_entity.type
_entity.pdbx_description
1 polymer ?
#
loop_
_entity_poly.entity_id
_entity_poly.type
_entity_poly.pdbx_seq_one_letter_code
_entity_poly.pdbx_strand_id
1 'polypeptide(L)'
;MGHKKKVFAALIPAVALATAVSQAAAGTAVAQQGRTVQGHGRPTADPSAEPPADPSADPSADPSADPSANPPADPSADPSAPPQDPGGGGRTGGSPPPPQSQVKQGPRRDQFVDIRRAPRVQTPRASRGGSTGVFSVNCGTNEGQAHSNPDNVVAAPGVVNGAHHIHDYVGNLDTDAFSTDETLTAAGTTCANGDKSAYFWPVLRLRSGQDDSERAGQSRIDGNVGSVVEPSSVKLQFLGNARGKVRAMPQFLRMATGDAKSATNGLTNANALWSCSGFQSRGFTDKYPLCPRGSQVLRVLNFAGCWDGQNTDSANHRTHVSFADKRTGQCPQGTVAIPQLRMTLSYRVPARALAFALDSFPEQGHDPVTDHGDFINVMGQRLMRQAVTAINSGRRR
;
A
#
# COMPACT_ATOMS: atom_id res chain seq x y z
N MET A 1 -50.86 33.30 -36.26
CA MET A 1 -49.45 33.36 -36.69
C MET A 1 -48.64 32.57 -35.66
N GLY A 2 -48.36 31.26 -35.78
CA GLY A 2 -47.49 30.59 -36.77
C GLY A 2 -46.03 30.90 -36.42
N HIS A 3 -45.18 30.04 -35.84
CA HIS A 3 -44.73 28.71 -36.27
C HIS A 3 -44.14 27.92 -35.07
N LYS A 4 -44.63 26.70 -34.79
CA LYS A 4 -44.16 25.36 -35.25
C LYS A 4 -42.84 24.85 -34.62
N LYS A 5 -43.04 23.92 -33.67
CA LYS A 5 -42.11 22.86 -33.24
C LYS A 5 -41.57 22.07 -34.44
N LYS A 6 -40.31 21.64 -34.41
CA LYS A 6 -39.80 20.54 -35.23
C LYS A 6 -39.04 19.55 -34.35
N VAL A 7 -39.65 18.38 -34.19
CA VAL A 7 -39.05 17.11 -33.81
C VAL A 7 -38.36 16.55 -35.05
N PHE A 8 -37.15 16.02 -34.90
CA PHE A 8 -36.55 15.13 -35.90
C PHE A 8 -36.31 13.76 -35.27
N ALA A 9 -37.05 12.79 -35.79
CA ALA A 9 -36.82 11.37 -35.65
C ALA A 9 -36.64 10.82 -37.09
N ALA A 10 -35.63 9.98 -37.28
CA ALA A 10 -35.37 9.09 -38.43
C ALA A 10 -33.85 8.86 -38.50
N LEU A 11 -33.29 7.71 -38.87
CA LEU A 11 -33.79 6.42 -39.34
C LEU A 11 -32.57 5.47 -39.27
N ILE A 12 -32.81 4.24 -38.83
CA ILE A 12 -31.87 3.12 -38.83
C ILE A 12 -31.69 2.61 -40.28
N PRO A 13 -30.47 2.28 -40.72
CA PRO A 13 -30.29 1.25 -41.74
C PRO A 13 -29.70 -0.01 -41.10
N ALA A 14 -30.47 -1.09 -41.17
CA ALA A 14 -29.99 -2.45 -40.96
C ALA A 14 -29.14 -2.86 -42.17
N VAL A 15 -27.94 -3.40 -41.93
CA VAL A 15 -27.17 -4.13 -42.94
C VAL A 15 -26.74 -5.49 -42.38
N ALA A 16 -27.27 -6.49 -43.08
CA ALA A 16 -26.99 -7.92 -43.21
C ALA A 16 -25.81 -8.58 -42.46
N LEU A 17 -26.16 -9.75 -41.90
CA LEU A 17 -25.33 -10.91 -41.58
C LEU A 17 -24.33 -11.26 -42.70
N ALA A 18 -23.09 -11.57 -42.30
CA ALA A 18 -22.25 -12.54 -42.98
C ALA A 18 -21.61 -13.47 -41.94
N THR A 19 -22.12 -14.69 -41.89
CA THR A 19 -21.60 -15.83 -41.14
C THR A 19 -20.36 -16.37 -41.84
N ALA A 20 -19.20 -16.29 -41.20
CA ALA A 20 -18.01 -17.05 -41.62
C ALA A 20 -17.87 -18.28 -40.73
N VAL A 21 -18.39 -19.40 -41.24
CA VAL A 21 -18.12 -20.75 -40.77
C VAL A 21 -16.69 -21.11 -41.16
N SER A 22 -15.82 -21.44 -40.22
CA SER A 22 -14.58 -22.16 -40.53
C SER A 22 -14.76 -23.62 -40.16
N GLN A 23 -14.86 -24.44 -41.20
CA GLN A 23 -14.95 -25.89 -41.13
C GLN A 23 -13.66 -26.50 -40.60
N ALA A 24 -13.85 -27.51 -39.75
CA ALA A 24 -12.87 -28.55 -39.48
C ALA A 24 -12.64 -29.39 -40.75
N ALA A 25 -11.38 -29.64 -41.10
CA ALA A 25 -11.01 -30.70 -42.02
C ALA A 25 -10.59 -31.93 -41.21
N ALA A 26 -11.33 -33.02 -41.45
CA ALA A 26 -11.00 -34.35 -40.99
C ALA A 26 -9.81 -34.92 -41.78
N GLY A 27 -8.94 -35.65 -41.08
CA GLY A 27 -8.02 -36.62 -41.67
C GLY A 27 -8.28 -37.98 -41.03
N THR A 28 -8.82 -38.90 -41.81
CA THR A 28 -9.04 -40.33 -41.53
C THR A 28 -7.70 -41.09 -41.54
N ALA A 29 -7.41 -41.82 -40.45
CA ALA A 29 -7.44 -43.29 -40.32
C ALA A 29 -6.33 -44.08 -41.05
N VAL A 30 -5.46 -44.77 -40.28
CA VAL A 30 -5.05 -46.16 -40.51
C VAL A 30 -4.80 -46.84 -39.15
N ALA A 31 -5.36 -48.04 -39.01
CA ALA A 31 -5.28 -48.93 -37.86
C ALA A 31 -4.11 -49.93 -37.99
N GLN A 32 -3.63 -50.44 -36.85
CA GLN A 32 -3.12 -51.81 -36.62
C GLN A 32 -2.87 -51.94 -35.10
N GLN A 33 -3.68 -52.68 -34.33
CA GLN A 33 -3.54 -54.11 -33.99
C GLN A 33 -2.05 -54.51 -33.86
N GLY A 34 -1.51 -55.04 -32.77
CA GLY A 34 -2.02 -55.59 -31.52
C GLY A 34 -1.04 -56.70 -31.09
N ARG A 35 -0.65 -56.79 -29.81
CA ARG A 35 -0.34 -58.09 -29.17
C ARG A 35 -0.11 -57.95 -27.66
N THR A 36 -0.92 -58.69 -26.93
CA THR A 36 -0.79 -59.13 -25.54
C THR A 36 0.37 -60.13 -25.38
N VAL A 37 1.09 -60.05 -24.26
CA VAL A 37 1.66 -61.22 -23.56
C VAL A 37 1.61 -60.96 -22.04
N GLN A 38 1.00 -61.89 -21.33
CA GLN A 38 0.92 -62.03 -19.87
C GLN A 38 2.19 -62.68 -19.29
N GLY A 39 2.39 -62.53 -17.96
CA GLY A 39 3.20 -63.42 -17.12
C GLY A 39 3.99 -62.64 -16.07
N HIS A 40 3.49 -62.45 -14.85
CA HIS A 40 3.61 -63.34 -13.68
C HIS A 40 5.02 -63.44 -13.08
N GLY A 41 5.16 -63.04 -11.82
CA GLY A 41 6.29 -63.43 -10.96
C GLY A 41 6.75 -62.36 -9.96
N ARG A 42 6.10 -62.30 -8.79
CA ARG A 42 6.73 -61.88 -7.53
C ARG A 42 7.19 -63.16 -6.80
N PRO A 43 8.34 -63.17 -6.12
CA PRO A 43 8.31 -63.30 -4.65
C PRO A 43 9.38 -62.42 -3.96
N THR A 44 9.00 -61.57 -3.00
CA THR A 44 9.23 -61.70 -1.53
C THR A 44 10.70 -61.77 -1.08
N ALA A 45 11.16 -60.76 -0.34
CA ALA A 45 11.87 -60.89 0.93
C ALA A 45 12.09 -59.50 1.55
N ASP A 46 11.35 -59.23 2.63
CA ASP A 46 11.73 -58.34 3.72
C ASP A 46 12.30 -59.25 4.83
N PRO A 47 13.25 -58.80 5.66
CA PRO A 47 12.90 -58.72 7.06
C PRO A 47 13.44 -57.46 7.77
N SER A 48 12.50 -56.73 8.36
CA SER A 48 12.39 -56.48 9.80
C SER A 48 13.64 -56.00 10.54
N ALA A 49 13.62 -54.71 10.93
CA ALA A 49 14.15 -54.27 12.22
C ALA A 49 13.37 -53.03 12.70
N GLU A 50 12.44 -53.25 13.62
CA GLU A 50 11.84 -52.21 14.48
C GLU A 50 12.76 -51.90 15.69
N PRO A 51 12.55 -50.77 16.39
CA PRO A 51 13.59 -49.94 16.99
C PRO A 51 13.85 -50.25 18.46
N PRO A 52 14.93 -49.73 19.07
CA PRO A 52 14.99 -49.58 20.51
C PRO A 52 14.57 -48.16 20.96
N ALA A 53 13.85 -48.21 22.08
CA ALA A 53 13.28 -47.16 22.90
C ALA A 53 14.16 -45.93 23.23
N ASP A 54 13.42 -44.84 23.45
CA ASP A 54 13.67 -43.68 24.32
C ASP A 54 14.59 -43.92 25.53
N PRO A 55 15.51 -42.99 25.81
CA PRO A 55 15.84 -42.62 27.17
C PRO A 55 15.36 -41.19 27.45
N SER A 56 14.33 -41.13 28.28
CA SER A 56 13.96 -39.99 29.09
C SER A 56 15.09 -39.68 30.07
N ALA A 57 15.74 -38.53 29.92
CA ALA A 57 16.45 -37.84 31.00
C ALA A 57 16.72 -36.38 30.63
N ASP A 58 16.04 -35.51 31.36
CA ASP A 58 16.29 -34.09 31.58
C ASP A 58 17.75 -33.83 32.01
N PRO A 59 18.41 -32.79 31.47
CA PRO A 59 19.28 -31.98 32.30
C PRO A 59 18.83 -30.51 32.27
N SER A 60 18.15 -30.12 33.34
CA SER A 60 18.07 -28.76 33.84
C SER A 60 19.48 -28.20 34.07
N ALA A 61 19.93 -27.30 33.20
CA ALA A 61 20.94 -26.28 33.53
C ALA A 61 20.93 -25.16 32.46
N ASP A 62 20.44 -24.01 32.91
CA ASP A 62 20.52 -22.68 32.33
C ASP A 62 21.96 -22.28 31.92
N PRO A 63 22.15 -21.72 30.70
CA PRO A 63 23.14 -20.67 30.50
C PRO A 63 22.41 -19.36 30.21
N SER A 64 22.25 -18.60 31.28
CA SER A 64 21.92 -17.19 31.29
C SER A 64 23.04 -16.44 30.56
N ALA A 65 22.81 -16.12 29.30
CA ALA A 65 23.61 -15.18 28.53
C ALA A 65 22.69 -14.43 27.56
N ASP A 66 22.14 -13.36 28.11
CA ASP A 66 21.37 -12.32 27.45
C ASP A 66 22.15 -11.65 26.30
N PRO A 67 21.57 -11.55 25.08
CA PRO A 67 21.92 -10.47 24.17
C PRO A 67 20.66 -9.69 23.81
N SER A 68 19.90 -9.22 24.80
CA SER A 68 18.82 -8.25 24.63
C SER A 68 19.41 -6.85 24.58
N ALA A 69 20.21 -6.59 23.54
CA ALA A 69 20.28 -5.24 23.01
C ALA A 69 18.93 -4.98 22.32
N ASN A 70 17.93 -4.58 23.11
CA ASN A 70 16.74 -3.94 22.59
C ASN A 70 17.21 -2.80 21.67
N PRO A 71 16.81 -2.75 20.38
CA PRO A 71 16.99 -1.53 19.62
C PRO A 71 16.21 -0.42 20.33
N PRO A 72 16.72 0.82 20.37
CA PRO A 72 16.02 1.91 21.04
C PRO A 72 14.62 2.06 20.47
N ALA A 73 13.65 2.30 21.36
CA ALA A 73 12.28 2.62 20.99
C ALA A 73 12.26 3.69 19.90
N ASP A 74 11.54 3.41 18.82
CA ASP A 74 11.31 4.36 17.74
C ASP A 74 10.44 5.51 18.30
N PRO A 75 10.88 6.78 18.20
CA PRO A 75 10.12 7.94 18.71
C PRO A 75 8.83 8.22 17.94
N SER A 76 8.46 7.37 16.97
CA SER A 76 7.15 7.39 16.32
C SER A 76 6.00 6.92 17.22
N ALA A 77 6.27 6.16 18.29
CA ALA A 77 5.31 6.02 19.38
C ALA A 77 5.37 7.29 20.24
N ASP A 78 4.36 8.14 20.14
CA ASP A 78 4.21 9.31 21.01
C ASP A 78 4.22 8.87 22.49
N PRO A 79 5.20 9.29 23.31
CA PRO A 79 5.24 8.96 24.73
C PRO A 79 4.16 9.71 25.55
N SER A 80 3.30 10.50 24.91
CA SER A 80 2.34 11.40 25.57
C SER A 80 0.94 10.81 25.79
N ALA A 81 0.72 9.51 25.57
CA ALA A 81 -0.54 8.86 25.95
C ALA A 81 -0.49 8.40 27.42
N PRO A 82 -1.12 9.12 28.39
CA PRO A 82 -1.29 8.57 29.72
C PRO A 82 -2.26 7.36 29.67
N PRO A 83 -2.05 6.31 30.48
CA PRO A 83 -3.04 5.25 30.63
C PRO A 83 -4.33 5.84 31.24
N GLN A 84 -5.46 5.73 30.54
CA GLN A 84 -6.76 6.10 31.10
C GLN A 84 -7.38 4.89 31.81
N ASP A 85 -7.37 4.96 33.14
CA ASP A 85 -8.17 4.10 34.03
C ASP A 85 -9.54 4.77 34.25
N PRO A 86 -10.69 4.09 34.10
CA PRO A 86 -11.99 4.73 34.25
C PRO A 86 -12.39 4.76 35.73
N GLY A 87 -12.10 5.87 36.42
CA GLY A 87 -12.48 6.02 37.83
C GLY A 87 -12.51 7.45 38.36
N GLY A 88 -13.70 8.08 38.29
CA GLY A 88 -14.27 8.92 39.35
C GLY A 88 -13.69 10.31 39.68
N GLY A 89 -14.54 11.34 39.55
CA GLY A 89 -14.59 12.48 40.47
C GLY A 89 -13.85 13.74 40.03
N GLY A 90 -14.60 14.84 39.81
CA GLY A 90 -14.09 16.05 39.18
C GLY A 90 -13.18 16.92 40.02
N ARG A 91 -12.44 17.81 39.33
CA ARG A 91 -12.02 19.15 39.76
C ARG A 91 -11.51 19.93 38.55
N THR A 92 -12.00 21.16 38.43
CA THR A 92 -11.66 22.16 37.42
C THR A 92 -10.20 22.62 37.57
N GLY A 93 -9.37 22.32 36.58
CA GLY A 93 -8.03 22.86 36.41
C GLY A 93 -7.67 22.81 34.94
N GLY A 94 -7.89 23.92 34.22
CA GLY A 94 -7.52 24.04 32.82
C GLY A 94 -6.00 23.88 32.68
N SER A 95 -5.56 22.78 32.07
CA SER A 95 -4.19 22.65 31.62
C SER A 95 -3.94 23.71 30.54
N PRO A 96 -2.80 24.42 30.57
CA PRO A 96 -2.42 25.30 29.47
C PRO A 96 -2.43 24.48 28.16
N PRO A 97 -2.82 25.09 27.02
CA PRO A 97 -2.68 24.41 25.74
C PRO A 97 -1.21 23.99 25.57
N PRO A 98 -0.94 22.81 24.97
CA PRO A 98 0.41 22.39 24.68
C PRO A 98 1.14 23.50 23.90
N PRO A 99 2.45 23.69 24.12
CA PRO A 99 3.21 24.69 23.38
C PRO A 99 2.98 24.46 21.89
N GLN A 100 2.57 25.50 21.17
CA GLN A 100 2.42 25.44 19.72
C GLN A 100 3.72 24.92 19.14
N SER A 101 3.67 23.74 18.55
CA SER A 101 4.76 23.17 17.79
C SER A 101 5.27 24.24 16.82
N GLN A 102 6.58 24.52 16.86
CA GLN A 102 7.15 25.52 15.97
C GLN A 102 6.97 25.04 14.52
N VAL A 103 6.08 25.71 13.79
CA VAL A 103 5.87 25.45 12.36
C VAL A 103 7.19 25.74 11.64
N LYS A 104 7.85 24.68 11.19
CA LYS A 104 9.08 24.77 10.41
C LYS A 104 8.72 25.27 9.02
N GLN A 105 9.33 26.38 8.62
CA GLN A 105 9.14 26.94 7.29
C GLN A 105 9.65 25.98 6.21
N GLY A 106 8.82 25.73 5.20
CA GLY A 106 9.18 24.93 4.03
C GLY A 106 8.02 24.79 3.03
N PRO A 107 8.23 24.07 1.91
CA PRO A 107 9.49 23.52 1.45
C PRO A 107 10.46 24.62 0.96
N ARG A 108 11.70 24.25 0.66
CA ARG A 108 12.76 25.12 0.13
C ARG A 108 12.96 24.92 -1.38
N ARG A 109 13.51 25.92 -2.07
CA ARG A 109 13.68 25.87 -3.55
C ARG A 109 14.60 24.75 -4.01
N ASP A 110 15.64 24.43 -3.25
CA ASP A 110 16.63 23.37 -3.52
C ASP A 110 16.04 21.96 -3.42
N GLN A 111 14.86 21.81 -2.80
CA GLN A 111 14.14 20.54 -2.76
C GLN A 111 13.40 20.22 -4.06
N PHE A 112 13.33 21.16 -5.01
CA PHE A 112 12.69 20.97 -6.31
C PHE A 112 13.73 20.76 -7.41
N VAL A 113 13.77 19.55 -7.98
CA VAL A 113 14.87 19.13 -8.86
C VAL A 113 14.31 18.52 -10.15
N ASP A 114 14.94 18.82 -11.29
CA ASP A 114 14.63 18.16 -12.57
C ASP A 114 14.73 16.63 -12.42
N ILE A 115 13.65 15.93 -12.79
CA ILE A 115 13.56 14.46 -12.72
C ILE A 115 14.71 13.73 -13.45
N ARG A 116 15.33 14.35 -14.45
CA ARG A 116 16.48 13.78 -15.17
C ARG A 116 17.70 13.60 -14.27
N ARG A 117 17.79 14.33 -13.16
CA ARG A 117 18.84 14.20 -12.14
C ARG A 117 18.55 13.10 -11.11
N ALA A 118 17.36 12.51 -11.14
CA ALA A 118 16.98 11.48 -10.18
C ALA A 118 17.79 10.20 -10.36
N PRO A 119 18.17 9.52 -9.25
CA PRO A 119 18.81 8.23 -9.30
C PRO A 119 17.90 7.18 -9.92
N ARG A 120 18.48 6.16 -10.55
CA ARG A 120 17.72 5.03 -11.11
C ARG A 120 17.14 4.20 -9.97
N VAL A 121 15.89 3.79 -10.14
CA VAL A 121 15.25 2.82 -9.26
C VAL A 121 15.80 1.44 -9.61
N GLN A 122 16.31 0.74 -8.60
CA GLN A 122 16.73 -0.65 -8.76
C GLN A 122 15.50 -1.56 -8.68
N THR A 123 15.40 -2.53 -9.59
CA THR A 123 14.37 -3.56 -9.54
C THR A 123 15.04 -4.92 -9.63
N PRO A 124 14.86 -5.81 -8.65
CA PRO A 124 15.49 -7.12 -8.66
C PRO A 124 14.95 -7.94 -9.85
N ARG A 125 15.84 -8.68 -10.51
CA ARG A 125 15.45 -9.59 -11.58
C ARG A 125 14.76 -10.80 -10.98
N ALA A 126 13.57 -11.12 -11.48
CA ALA A 126 12.84 -12.31 -11.06
C ALA A 126 13.58 -13.60 -11.47
N SER A 127 13.65 -14.54 -10.53
CA SER A 127 14.10 -15.92 -10.77
C SER A 127 12.97 -16.74 -11.43
N ARG A 128 13.29 -17.97 -11.87
CA ARG A 128 12.26 -18.91 -12.36
C ARG A 128 11.23 -19.26 -11.27
N GLY A 129 11.62 -19.22 -9.99
CA GLY A 129 10.75 -19.47 -8.84
C GLY A 129 9.93 -18.24 -8.39
N GLY A 130 10.25 -17.06 -8.93
CA GLY A 130 9.57 -15.82 -8.59
C GLY A 130 8.08 -15.81 -8.97
N SER A 131 7.36 -14.89 -8.36
CA SER A 131 6.00 -14.52 -8.74
C SER A 131 6.03 -13.19 -9.47
N THR A 132 5.67 -13.21 -10.76
CA THR A 132 5.80 -12.05 -11.66
C THR A 132 4.44 -11.44 -12.04
N GLY A 133 3.36 -12.05 -11.58
CA GLY A 133 2.01 -11.55 -11.82
C GLY A 133 1.74 -10.27 -11.03
N VAL A 134 0.65 -9.60 -11.42
CA VAL A 134 0.20 -8.36 -10.81
C VAL A 134 -1.31 -8.47 -10.63
N PHE A 135 -1.80 -8.09 -9.45
CA PHE A 135 -3.22 -7.95 -9.19
C PHE A 135 -3.51 -6.47 -8.92
N SER A 136 -4.39 -5.86 -9.70
CA SER A 136 -4.72 -4.44 -9.60
C SER A 136 -6.09 -4.25 -8.96
N VAL A 137 -6.21 -3.19 -8.15
CA VAL A 137 -7.48 -2.78 -7.56
C VAL A 137 -7.79 -1.37 -8.04
N ASN A 138 -9.03 -1.12 -8.44
CA ASN A 138 -9.51 0.19 -8.86
C ASN A 138 -10.53 0.71 -7.83
N CYS A 139 -10.14 1.74 -7.09
CA CYS A 139 -10.93 2.39 -6.05
C CYS A 139 -11.18 3.88 -6.31
N GLY A 140 -10.91 4.35 -7.54
CA GLY A 140 -11.03 5.77 -7.90
C GLY A 140 -9.91 6.62 -7.30
N THR A 141 -10.18 7.92 -7.18
CA THR A 141 -9.20 8.96 -6.81
C THR A 141 -9.63 9.79 -5.60
N ASN A 142 -10.65 9.34 -4.86
CA ASN A 142 -11.36 10.14 -3.88
C ASN A 142 -12.04 11.39 -4.49
N GLU A 143 -12.55 11.26 -5.73
CA GLU A 143 -13.19 12.34 -6.49
C GLU A 143 -14.37 12.95 -5.72
N GLY A 144 -14.42 14.28 -5.62
CA GLY A 144 -15.50 14.96 -4.90
C GLY A 144 -15.41 14.83 -3.38
N GLN A 145 -14.26 14.36 -2.87
CA GLN A 145 -13.88 14.30 -1.45
C GLN A 145 -14.61 13.26 -0.61
N ALA A 146 -15.01 12.14 -1.23
CA ALA A 146 -15.85 11.12 -0.61
C ALA A 146 -15.32 10.60 0.75
N HIS A 147 -14.02 10.73 1.06
CA HIS A 147 -13.50 10.51 2.41
C HIS A 147 -12.10 11.12 2.68
N SER A 148 -11.99 12.07 3.62
CA SER A 148 -10.71 12.66 4.09
C SER A 148 -10.81 13.11 5.55
N ASN A 149 -9.76 12.88 6.33
CA ASN A 149 -9.64 13.33 7.72
C ASN A 149 -8.13 13.42 8.12
N PRO A 150 -7.79 14.09 9.24
CA PRO A 150 -6.42 14.17 9.72
C PRO A 150 -6.06 13.09 10.76
N ASP A 151 -6.81 11.99 10.77
CA ASP A 151 -6.60 10.90 11.72
C ASP A 151 -5.58 9.91 11.17
N ASN A 152 -5.01 9.09 12.05
CA ASN A 152 -4.18 7.97 11.63
C ASN A 152 -4.48 6.74 12.51
N VAL A 153 -5.43 5.92 12.10
CA VAL A 153 -5.82 4.72 12.85
C VAL A 153 -4.75 3.62 12.89
N VAL A 154 -3.72 3.71 12.03
CA VAL A 154 -2.59 2.78 12.06
C VAL A 154 -1.58 3.23 13.12
N ALA A 155 -1.17 4.49 13.13
CA ALA A 155 -0.12 4.99 14.02
C ALA A 155 -0.62 5.57 15.36
N ALA A 156 -1.87 6.02 15.41
CA ALA A 156 -2.49 6.70 16.55
C ALA A 156 -3.99 6.35 16.67
N PRO A 157 -4.35 5.06 16.84
CA PRO A 157 -5.75 4.66 16.99
C PRO A 157 -6.41 5.35 18.20
N GLY A 158 -7.64 5.82 18.00
CA GLY A 158 -8.44 6.56 18.99
C GLY A 158 -8.12 8.06 19.10
N VAL A 159 -7.16 8.58 18.31
CA VAL A 159 -6.71 9.96 18.39
C VAL A 159 -7.16 10.75 17.15
N VAL A 160 -8.08 11.68 17.37
CA VAL A 160 -8.50 12.65 16.34
C VAL A 160 -7.35 13.62 16.05
N ASN A 161 -7.16 13.96 14.77
CA ASN A 161 -6.03 14.77 14.31
C ASN A 161 -4.66 14.18 14.67
N GLY A 162 -4.56 12.86 14.90
CA GLY A 162 -3.30 12.19 15.25
C GLY A 162 -2.20 12.32 14.19
N ALA A 163 -2.55 12.69 12.96
CA ALA A 163 -1.59 12.92 11.89
C ALA A 163 -1.10 14.37 11.78
N HIS A 164 -1.88 15.36 12.26
CA HIS A 164 -1.62 16.80 12.07
C HIS A 164 -1.56 17.22 10.57
N HIS A 165 -1.98 16.34 9.67
CA HIS A 165 -2.14 16.56 8.24
C HIS A 165 -3.29 15.70 7.74
N ILE A 166 -3.91 16.10 6.63
CA ILE A 166 -5.06 15.35 6.10
C ILE A 166 -4.55 14.20 5.23
N HIS A 167 -5.20 13.05 5.38
CA HIS A 167 -5.09 11.94 4.46
C HIS A 167 -6.24 11.93 3.46
N ASP A 168 -5.92 11.57 2.22
CA ASP A 168 -6.90 11.10 1.24
C ASP A 168 -7.09 9.59 1.40
N TYR A 169 -8.34 9.13 1.35
CA TYR A 169 -8.69 7.71 1.45
C TYR A 169 -9.33 7.23 0.14
N VAL A 170 -9.00 5.99 -0.25
CA VAL A 170 -9.80 5.21 -1.20
C VAL A 170 -10.03 3.81 -0.67
N GLY A 171 -11.06 3.15 -1.18
CA GLY A 171 -11.52 1.85 -0.69
C GLY A 171 -12.50 2.04 0.44
N ASN A 172 -12.12 1.69 1.66
CA ASN A 172 -12.97 1.79 2.83
C ASN A 172 -13.57 3.21 3.02
N LEU A 173 -14.88 3.28 3.24
CA LEU A 173 -15.61 4.55 3.36
C LEU A 173 -15.72 5.09 4.79
N ASP A 174 -15.38 4.29 5.80
CA ASP A 174 -15.65 4.62 7.21
C ASP A 174 -14.36 4.73 8.06
N THR A 175 -13.17 4.76 7.43
CA THR A 175 -11.87 4.80 8.13
C THR A 175 -11.53 6.15 8.79
N ASP A 176 -11.62 6.21 10.10
CA ASP A 176 -11.29 7.36 10.95
C ASP A 176 -10.48 6.94 12.19
N ALA A 177 -10.22 7.88 13.10
CA ALA A 177 -9.53 7.61 14.36
C ALA A 177 -10.13 6.44 15.17
N PHE A 178 -11.43 6.18 15.07
CA PHE A 178 -12.16 5.24 15.93
C PHE A 178 -12.48 3.91 15.23
N SER A 179 -12.00 3.74 14.00
CA SER A 179 -12.26 2.53 13.22
C SER A 179 -11.67 1.29 13.87
N THR A 180 -12.54 0.30 14.10
CA THR A 180 -12.20 -1.06 14.53
C THR A 180 -12.28 -2.05 13.35
N ASP A 181 -11.76 -3.26 13.54
CA ASP A 181 -11.87 -4.34 12.55
C ASP A 181 -13.34 -4.62 12.15
N GLU A 182 -14.27 -4.50 13.11
CA GLU A 182 -15.71 -4.65 12.89
C GLU A 182 -16.27 -3.54 12.02
N THR A 183 -15.98 -2.27 12.34
CA THR A 183 -16.46 -1.12 11.56
C THR A 183 -15.89 -1.14 10.13
N LEU A 184 -14.60 -1.45 9.97
CA LEU A 184 -13.95 -1.56 8.68
C LEU A 184 -14.55 -2.68 7.83
N THR A 185 -14.93 -3.79 8.45
CA THR A 185 -15.59 -4.91 7.75
C THR A 185 -17.04 -4.59 7.39
N ALA A 186 -17.74 -3.82 8.22
CA ALA A 186 -19.11 -3.39 7.96
C ALA A 186 -19.20 -2.33 6.84
N ALA A 187 -18.19 -1.47 6.74
CA ALA A 187 -18.15 -0.31 5.85
C ALA A 187 -18.42 -0.61 4.37
N GLY A 188 -18.88 0.42 3.65
CA GLY A 188 -18.91 0.42 2.19
C GLY A 188 -17.51 0.53 1.58
N THR A 189 -17.42 0.48 0.24
CA THR A 189 -16.15 0.69 -0.45
C THR A 189 -16.30 1.40 -1.79
N THR A 190 -15.31 2.21 -2.17
CA THR A 190 -15.17 2.76 -3.52
C THR A 190 -14.57 1.77 -4.53
N CYS A 191 -14.03 0.63 -4.08
CA CYS A 191 -13.36 -0.33 -4.95
C CYS A 191 -14.36 -1.16 -5.78
N ALA A 192 -14.17 -1.16 -7.11
CA ALA A 192 -15.07 -1.82 -8.06
C ALA A 192 -15.15 -3.35 -7.90
N ASN A 193 -14.17 -3.97 -7.23
CA ASN A 193 -14.11 -5.41 -6.96
C ASN A 193 -14.62 -5.80 -5.56
N GLY A 194 -15.17 -4.84 -4.80
CA GLY A 194 -15.68 -5.06 -3.44
C GLY A 194 -14.59 -5.17 -2.37
N ASP A 195 -13.35 -4.79 -2.67
CA ASP A 195 -12.28 -4.69 -1.68
C ASP A 195 -12.61 -3.61 -0.64
N LYS A 196 -12.71 -3.98 0.64
CA LYS A 196 -12.99 -3.05 1.74
C LYS A 196 -11.73 -2.47 2.39
N SER A 197 -10.55 -2.74 1.84
CA SER A 197 -9.29 -2.26 2.41
C SER A 197 -9.23 -0.73 2.44
N ALA A 198 -8.56 -0.18 3.46
CA ALA A 198 -8.27 1.24 3.54
C ALA A 198 -6.91 1.51 2.88
N TYR A 199 -6.87 2.45 1.94
CA TYR A 199 -5.65 2.90 1.27
C TYR A 199 -5.57 4.41 1.43
N PHE A 200 -4.55 4.93 2.11
CA PHE A 200 -4.49 6.36 2.39
C PHE A 200 -3.09 6.96 2.41
N TRP A 201 -3.02 8.26 2.17
CA TRP A 201 -1.78 9.02 1.99
C TRP A 201 -1.99 10.51 2.29
N PRO A 202 -0.96 11.25 2.72
CA PRO A 202 -1.07 12.68 2.99
C PRO A 202 -1.38 13.43 1.69
N VAL A 203 -2.22 14.45 1.75
CA VAL A 203 -2.62 15.21 0.57
C VAL A 203 -1.47 16.05 -0.01
N LEU A 204 -1.59 16.42 -1.28
CA LEU A 204 -0.73 17.41 -1.93
C LEU A 204 -1.49 18.73 -2.03
N ARG A 205 -0.81 19.86 -1.82
CA ARG A 205 -1.40 21.20 -1.97
C ARG A 205 -0.75 22.03 -3.05
N LEU A 206 -1.54 22.83 -3.76
CA LEU A 206 -1.06 23.99 -4.50
C LEU A 206 -0.89 25.16 -3.53
N ARG A 207 0.34 25.60 -3.34
CA ARG A 207 0.69 26.60 -2.31
C ARG A 207 0.11 27.99 -2.57
N SER A 208 -0.11 28.33 -3.85
CA SER A 208 -0.75 29.60 -4.23
C SER A 208 -2.28 29.53 -4.25
N GLY A 209 -2.84 28.34 -4.05
CA GLY A 209 -4.27 28.14 -4.01
C GLY A 209 -4.89 28.73 -2.75
N GLN A 210 -6.16 29.09 -2.82
CA GLN A 210 -6.99 29.44 -1.67
C GLN A 210 -8.09 28.39 -1.58
N ASP A 211 -8.29 27.85 -0.40
CA ASP A 211 -9.23 26.76 -0.15
C ASP A 211 -9.76 26.87 1.28
N ASP A 212 -10.99 27.34 1.35
CA ASP A 212 -11.77 27.57 2.55
C ASP A 212 -12.71 26.40 2.87
N SER A 213 -12.63 25.30 2.11
CA SER A 213 -13.39 24.09 2.40
C SER A 213 -13.12 23.56 3.81
N GLU A 214 -14.12 22.90 4.38
CA GLU A 214 -13.99 22.24 5.69
C GLU A 214 -12.82 21.25 5.69
N ARG A 215 -12.71 20.43 4.64
CA ARG A 215 -11.58 19.52 4.43
C ARG A 215 -10.26 20.27 4.57
N ALA A 216 -10.01 21.30 3.76
CA ALA A 216 -8.74 22.02 3.80
C ALA A 216 -8.47 22.68 5.17
N GLY A 217 -9.53 23.03 5.91
CA GLY A 217 -9.48 23.60 7.24
C GLY A 217 -8.99 22.65 8.33
N GLN A 218 -9.16 21.33 8.15
CA GLN A 218 -8.85 20.32 9.18
C GLN A 218 -7.39 20.32 9.63
N SER A 219 -6.43 20.65 8.74
CA SER A 219 -4.99 20.74 9.07
C SER A 219 -4.40 22.15 8.94
N ARG A 220 -5.26 23.18 8.81
CA ARG A 220 -4.80 24.58 8.63
C ARG A 220 -4.03 25.08 9.86
N ILE A 221 -4.45 24.67 11.06
CA ILE A 221 -3.79 25.03 12.32
C ILE A 221 -2.38 24.44 12.43
N ASP A 222 -2.12 23.33 11.73
CA ASP A 222 -0.83 22.66 11.67
C ASP A 222 0.11 23.27 10.60
N GLY A 223 -0.29 24.39 9.99
CA GLY A 223 0.49 25.08 8.96
C GLY A 223 0.31 24.53 7.54
N ASN A 224 -0.58 23.56 7.35
CA ASN A 224 -0.91 23.03 6.03
C ASN A 224 -1.88 23.98 5.30
N VAL A 225 -1.33 24.83 4.43
CA VAL A 225 -2.06 25.88 3.72
C VAL A 225 -1.98 25.72 2.19
N GLY A 226 -2.95 26.32 1.49
CA GLY A 226 -3.10 26.18 0.04
C GLY A 226 -4.27 25.26 -0.32
N SER A 227 -4.54 25.12 -1.62
CA SER A 227 -5.64 24.28 -2.11
C SER A 227 -5.24 22.83 -2.21
N VAL A 228 -6.08 21.93 -1.70
CA VAL A 228 -5.87 20.49 -1.80
C VAL A 228 -5.98 20.05 -3.26
N VAL A 229 -5.08 19.16 -3.69
CA VAL A 229 -5.03 18.64 -5.05
C VAL A 229 -5.47 17.19 -5.03
N GLU A 230 -6.61 16.92 -5.66
CA GLU A 230 -7.03 15.54 -5.91
C GLU A 230 -6.09 14.86 -6.92
N PRO A 231 -5.68 13.60 -6.69
CA PRO A 231 -4.91 12.85 -7.68
C PRO A 231 -5.71 12.69 -8.97
N SER A 232 -5.09 12.92 -10.13
CA SER A 232 -5.71 12.62 -11.42
C SER A 232 -5.76 11.14 -11.76
N SER A 233 -5.01 10.30 -11.03
CA SER A 233 -5.10 8.84 -11.10
C SER A 233 -4.46 8.21 -9.87
N VAL A 234 -5.09 7.18 -9.33
CA VAL A 234 -4.53 6.28 -8.32
C VAL A 234 -4.45 4.88 -8.93
N LYS A 235 -3.28 4.26 -8.83
CA LYS A 235 -3.08 2.86 -9.21
C LYS A 235 -2.65 2.06 -8.00
N LEU A 236 -3.50 1.12 -7.59
CA LEU A 236 -3.22 0.17 -6.52
C LEU A 236 -2.83 -1.17 -7.16
N GLN A 237 -1.58 -1.59 -6.96
CA GLN A 237 -1.05 -2.81 -7.54
C GLN A 237 -0.44 -3.68 -6.47
N PHE A 238 -0.82 -4.95 -6.44
CA PHE A 238 -0.22 -5.99 -5.64
C PHE A 238 0.74 -6.79 -6.52
N LEU A 239 2.02 -6.70 -6.20
CA LEU A 239 3.12 -7.28 -6.94
C LEU A 239 3.60 -8.58 -6.28
N GLY A 240 4.20 -9.46 -7.06
CA GLY A 240 4.87 -10.64 -6.54
C GLY A 240 6.28 -10.39 -6.03
N ASN A 241 6.95 -11.47 -5.63
CA ASN A 241 8.32 -11.48 -5.13
C ASN A 241 9.29 -12.05 -6.19
N ALA A 242 10.48 -11.47 -6.29
CA ALA A 242 11.47 -11.86 -7.31
C ALA A 242 12.06 -13.27 -7.10
N ARG A 243 11.97 -13.83 -5.89
CA ARG A 243 12.62 -15.10 -5.52
C ARG A 243 11.64 -16.23 -5.28
N GLY A 244 10.43 -15.94 -4.80
CA GLY A 244 9.44 -16.96 -4.46
C GLY A 244 8.01 -16.58 -4.80
N LYS A 245 7.11 -17.52 -4.51
CA LYS A 245 5.66 -17.30 -4.52
C LYS A 245 5.24 -16.52 -3.28
N VAL A 246 4.22 -15.69 -3.42
CA VAL A 246 3.63 -14.96 -2.29
C VAL A 246 2.57 -15.81 -1.60
N ARG A 247 2.43 -15.63 -0.28
CA ARG A 247 1.33 -16.15 0.54
C ARG A 247 0.25 -15.09 0.70
N ALA A 248 -0.98 -15.49 1.02
CA ALA A 248 -2.06 -14.54 1.30
C ALA A 248 -1.68 -13.63 2.47
N MET A 249 -1.94 -12.32 2.34
CA MET A 249 -1.93 -11.43 3.49
C MET A 249 -3.11 -11.81 4.41
N PRO A 250 -2.92 -11.88 5.73
CA PRO A 250 -4.04 -12.00 6.65
C PRO A 250 -4.90 -10.75 6.57
N GLN A 251 -6.21 -10.92 6.80
CA GLN A 251 -7.10 -9.77 6.98
C GLN A 251 -6.64 -8.98 8.21
N PHE A 252 -6.81 -7.66 8.15
CA PHE A 252 -6.38 -6.66 9.12
C PHE A 252 -4.86 -6.51 9.27
N LEU A 253 -4.08 -7.00 8.30
CA LEU A 253 -2.68 -6.60 8.17
C LEU A 253 -2.60 -5.09 7.98
N ARG A 254 -1.97 -4.40 8.93
CA ARG A 254 -1.78 -2.94 8.95
C ARG A 254 -0.35 -2.62 8.54
N MET A 255 -0.15 -1.74 7.59
CA MET A 255 1.19 -1.38 7.15
C MET A 255 1.29 0.12 6.89
N ALA A 256 2.44 0.68 7.26
CA ALA A 256 2.87 2.01 6.82
C ALA A 256 4.10 1.88 5.92
N THR A 257 4.25 2.78 4.96
CA THR A 257 5.48 3.00 4.20
C THR A 257 5.85 4.48 4.23
N GLY A 258 7.15 4.79 4.17
CA GLY A 258 7.61 6.14 4.49
C GLY A 258 7.62 6.39 6.01
N ASP A 259 7.86 7.64 6.38
CA ASP A 259 7.78 8.13 7.75
C ASP A 259 7.47 9.63 7.75
N ALA A 260 6.31 9.98 8.31
CA ALA A 260 5.81 11.34 8.40
C ALA A 260 6.70 12.27 9.23
N LYS A 261 7.60 11.73 10.06
CA LYS A 261 8.55 12.45 10.91
C LYS A 261 10.01 12.23 10.49
N SER A 262 10.27 11.85 9.22
CA SER A 262 11.62 11.54 8.71
C SER A 262 12.67 12.64 8.94
N ALA A 263 12.29 13.93 9.00
CA ALA A 263 13.25 15.00 9.29
C ALA A 263 13.76 14.96 10.76
N THR A 264 12.98 14.33 11.65
CA THR A 264 13.32 14.12 13.06
C THR A 264 13.90 12.72 13.29
N ASN A 265 13.25 11.69 12.75
CA ASN A 265 13.60 10.28 13.00
C ASN A 265 14.78 9.77 12.16
N GLY A 266 15.16 10.52 11.13
CA GLY A 266 16.16 10.11 10.16
C GLY A 266 15.58 9.34 8.98
N LEU A 267 16.45 8.95 8.06
CA LEU A 267 16.06 8.53 6.70
C LEU A 267 15.81 7.03 6.54
N THR A 268 15.96 6.23 7.59
CA THR A 268 15.84 4.76 7.54
C THR A 268 14.49 4.32 6.97
N ASN A 269 13.42 5.04 7.32
CA ASN A 269 12.06 4.74 6.91
C ASN A 269 11.59 5.54 5.67
N ALA A 270 12.42 6.42 5.11
CA ALA A 270 12.09 7.23 3.94
C ALA A 270 12.06 6.38 2.65
N ASN A 271 10.93 5.73 2.41
CA ASN A 271 10.75 4.76 1.33
C ASN A 271 9.78 5.22 0.21
N ALA A 272 9.10 6.36 0.39
CA ALA A 272 8.31 6.98 -0.64
C ALA A 272 9.19 7.50 -1.78
N LEU A 273 8.75 7.31 -3.02
CA LEU A 273 9.50 7.71 -4.21
C LEU A 273 8.72 8.73 -5.03
N TRP A 274 9.35 9.87 -5.26
CA TRP A 274 8.85 10.91 -6.15
C TRP A 274 9.42 10.76 -7.56
N SER A 275 8.57 10.74 -8.57
CA SER A 275 8.96 10.58 -9.98
C SER A 275 8.05 11.42 -10.90
N CYS A 276 8.19 11.22 -12.20
CA CYS A 276 7.31 11.79 -13.21
C CYS A 276 6.77 10.71 -14.14
N SER A 277 5.58 10.90 -14.71
CA SER A 277 5.09 10.04 -15.77
C SER A 277 6.03 10.10 -16.98
N GLY A 278 6.43 8.93 -17.48
CA GLY A 278 7.49 8.76 -18.49
C GLY A 278 8.89 8.55 -17.89
N PHE A 279 9.06 8.67 -16.57
CA PHE A 279 10.35 8.58 -15.87
C PHE A 279 10.35 7.56 -14.72
N GLN A 280 9.39 6.64 -14.67
CA GLN A 280 9.21 5.72 -13.52
C GLN A 280 10.41 4.79 -13.23
N SER A 281 11.42 4.71 -14.11
CA SER A 281 12.68 4.00 -13.84
C SER A 281 13.66 4.79 -12.95
N ARG A 282 13.29 5.99 -12.51
CA ARG A 282 14.07 6.87 -11.64
C ARG A 282 13.17 7.68 -10.72
N GLY A 283 13.70 8.14 -9.60
CA GLY A 283 12.95 8.99 -8.68
C GLY A 283 13.79 9.40 -7.47
N PHE A 284 13.27 10.35 -6.71
CA PHE A 284 13.90 10.86 -5.50
C PHE A 284 13.15 10.33 -4.27
N THR A 285 13.87 10.10 -3.17
CA THR A 285 13.25 9.85 -1.86
C THR A 285 13.16 11.11 -1.01
N ASP A 286 13.82 12.19 -1.43
CA ASP A 286 14.10 13.38 -0.62
C ASP A 286 13.98 14.71 -1.41
N LYS A 287 13.37 14.66 -2.61
CA LYS A 287 13.18 15.83 -3.49
C LYS A 287 11.83 15.77 -4.21
N TYR A 288 11.21 16.93 -4.39
CA TYR A 288 10.09 17.11 -5.31
C TYR A 288 10.59 17.17 -6.76
N PRO A 289 10.04 16.38 -7.68
CA PRO A 289 10.48 16.36 -9.07
C PRO A 289 9.83 17.50 -9.85
N LEU A 290 10.64 18.24 -10.59
CA LEU A 290 10.17 19.12 -11.66
C LEU A 290 10.03 18.29 -12.92
N CYS A 291 8.77 18.02 -13.29
CA CYS A 291 8.43 17.17 -14.42
C CYS A 291 8.44 17.92 -15.76
N PRO A 292 8.85 17.27 -16.88
CA PRO A 292 8.71 17.87 -18.21
C PRO A 292 7.25 18.23 -18.54
N ARG A 293 7.07 19.19 -19.45
CA ARG A 293 5.73 19.59 -19.91
C ARG A 293 4.94 18.38 -20.42
N GLY A 294 3.69 18.24 -19.95
CA GLY A 294 2.82 17.12 -20.28
C GLY A 294 2.99 15.88 -19.39
N SER A 295 4.06 15.81 -18.60
CA SER A 295 4.22 14.78 -17.56
C SER A 295 3.52 15.19 -16.26
N GLN A 296 3.08 14.20 -15.51
CA GLN A 296 2.50 14.32 -14.16
C GLN A 296 3.56 14.02 -13.11
N VAL A 297 3.46 14.67 -11.95
CA VAL A 297 4.21 14.26 -10.75
C VAL A 297 3.64 12.94 -10.27
N LEU A 298 4.51 12.00 -9.94
CA LEU A 298 4.14 10.70 -9.39
C LEU A 298 4.67 10.57 -7.96
N ARG A 299 3.81 10.14 -7.04
CA ARG A 299 4.21 9.57 -5.75
C ARG A 299 4.03 8.07 -5.82
N VAL A 300 5.09 7.32 -5.58
CA VAL A 300 5.12 5.86 -5.63
C VAL A 300 5.42 5.35 -4.23
N LEU A 301 4.41 4.80 -3.58
CA LEU A 301 4.45 4.30 -2.21
C LEU A 301 4.50 2.78 -2.30
N ASN A 302 5.70 2.21 -2.14
CA ASN A 302 5.89 0.76 -2.08
C ASN A 302 5.83 0.33 -0.61
N PHE A 303 4.95 -0.61 -0.29
CA PHE A 303 4.89 -1.21 1.03
C PHE A 303 5.90 -2.36 1.14
N ALA A 304 6.12 -2.81 2.36
CA ALA A 304 6.85 -4.03 2.63
C ALA A 304 6.17 -5.23 1.92
N GLY A 305 6.98 -6.21 1.52
CA GLY A 305 6.53 -7.40 0.77
C GLY A 305 6.89 -8.72 1.46
N CYS A 306 7.42 -8.64 2.68
CA CYS A 306 7.81 -9.77 3.50
C CYS A 306 7.16 -9.62 4.88
N TRP A 307 6.61 -10.69 5.41
CA TRP A 307 5.80 -10.72 6.62
C TRP A 307 6.35 -11.77 7.59
N ASP A 308 6.32 -11.51 8.89
CA ASP A 308 6.80 -12.45 9.92
C ASP A 308 6.03 -13.78 9.98
N GLY A 309 4.88 -13.87 9.31
CA GLY A 309 4.08 -15.09 9.24
C GLY A 309 3.06 -15.24 10.36
N GLN A 310 3.00 -14.28 11.30
CA GLN A 310 2.18 -14.36 12.51
C GLN A 310 1.34 -13.12 12.76
N ASN A 311 1.93 -11.91 12.74
CA ASN A 311 1.28 -10.74 13.32
C ASN A 311 0.63 -9.84 12.26
N THR A 312 -0.62 -9.46 12.46
CA THR A 312 -1.32 -8.48 11.60
C THR A 312 -0.91 -7.04 11.89
N ASP A 313 -0.26 -6.80 13.04
CA ASP A 313 0.30 -5.52 13.43
C ASP A 313 1.41 -5.74 14.47
N SER A 314 2.21 -4.71 14.76
CA SER A 314 3.21 -4.72 15.84
C SER A 314 3.05 -3.48 16.71
N ALA A 315 3.65 -3.48 17.92
CA ALA A 315 3.52 -2.35 18.85
C ALA A 315 4.00 -1.01 18.27
N ASN A 316 4.90 -1.04 17.28
CA ASN A 316 5.36 0.14 16.56
C ASN A 316 4.82 0.22 15.11
N HIS A 317 3.86 -0.65 14.77
CA HIS A 317 3.20 -0.74 13.46
C HIS A 317 4.11 -1.00 12.24
N ARG A 318 5.35 -1.47 12.48
CA ARG A 318 6.37 -1.61 11.43
C ARG A 318 7.14 -2.93 11.44
N THR A 319 7.45 -3.50 12.60
CA THR A 319 8.39 -4.64 12.71
C THR A 319 7.84 -5.98 12.26
N HIS A 320 6.52 -6.14 12.17
CA HIS A 320 5.89 -7.38 11.67
C HIS A 320 6.02 -7.55 10.14
N VAL A 321 6.43 -6.50 9.42
CA VAL A 321 6.70 -6.55 7.97
C VAL A 321 8.07 -5.97 7.64
N SER A 322 8.63 -6.39 6.50
CA SER A 322 9.93 -5.91 6.04
C SER A 322 10.02 -5.82 4.51
N PHE A 323 10.90 -4.94 4.04
CA PHE A 323 11.23 -4.88 2.62
C PHE A 323 12.12 -6.06 2.24
N ALA A 324 11.87 -6.65 1.08
CA ALA A 324 12.80 -7.58 0.47
C ALA A 324 14.13 -6.88 0.14
N ASP A 325 15.23 -7.63 0.11
CA ASP A 325 16.54 -7.12 -0.25
C ASP A 325 16.49 -6.42 -1.62
N LYS A 326 16.95 -5.16 -1.68
CA LYS A 326 16.79 -4.31 -2.87
C LYS A 326 17.48 -4.88 -4.12
N ARG A 327 18.56 -5.64 -3.93
CA ARG A 327 19.38 -6.19 -5.03
C ARG A 327 18.84 -7.53 -5.53
N THR A 328 18.48 -8.42 -4.61
CA THR A 328 18.10 -9.80 -4.93
C THR A 328 16.58 -9.99 -4.97
N GLY A 329 15.83 -9.22 -4.19
CA GLY A 329 14.40 -9.42 -3.93
C GLY A 329 14.11 -10.58 -2.97
N GLN A 330 15.12 -11.06 -2.24
CA GLN A 330 14.96 -12.09 -1.21
C GLN A 330 14.31 -11.49 0.05
N CYS A 331 13.33 -12.18 0.62
CA CYS A 331 12.81 -11.81 1.93
C CYS A 331 13.83 -12.12 3.04
N PRO A 332 13.95 -11.27 4.08
CA PRO A 332 14.79 -11.55 5.24
C PRO A 332 14.48 -12.92 5.87
N GLN A 333 15.46 -13.51 6.55
CA GLN A 333 15.27 -14.76 7.27
C GLN A 333 14.12 -14.64 8.29
N GLY A 334 13.32 -15.69 8.44
CA GLY A 334 12.16 -15.69 9.34
C GLY A 334 10.91 -15.02 8.78
N THR A 335 10.97 -14.48 7.55
CA THR A 335 9.80 -13.85 6.90
C THR A 335 9.36 -14.62 5.65
N VAL A 336 8.09 -14.45 5.30
CA VAL A 336 7.46 -15.03 4.10
C VAL A 336 7.05 -13.93 3.14
N ALA A 337 7.20 -14.18 1.84
CA ALA A 337 6.75 -13.23 0.83
C ALA A 337 5.22 -13.11 0.82
N ILE A 338 4.71 -11.89 0.79
CA ILE A 338 3.29 -11.54 0.62
C ILE A 338 3.13 -10.62 -0.60
N PRO A 339 1.91 -10.46 -1.18
CA PRO A 339 1.68 -9.48 -2.21
C PRO A 339 2.16 -8.09 -1.79
N GLN A 340 3.13 -7.54 -2.51
CA GLN A 340 3.66 -6.20 -2.21
C GLN A 340 2.71 -5.15 -2.77
N LEU A 341 2.06 -4.37 -1.91
CA LEU A 341 1.27 -3.22 -2.35
C LEU A 341 2.19 -2.11 -2.88
N ARG A 342 1.82 -1.57 -4.03
CA ARG A 342 2.32 -0.32 -4.59
C ARG A 342 1.12 0.59 -4.87
N MET A 343 1.13 1.76 -4.23
CA MET A 343 0.27 2.87 -4.62
C MET A 343 1.06 3.77 -5.56
N THR A 344 0.51 4.12 -6.72
CA THR A 344 1.06 5.16 -7.59
C THR A 344 0.02 6.25 -7.79
N LEU A 345 0.31 7.41 -7.22
CA LEU A 345 -0.55 8.59 -7.22
C LEU A 345 -0.02 9.57 -8.27
N SER A 346 -0.88 10.02 -9.18
CA SER A 346 -0.49 10.92 -10.27
C SER A 346 -1.14 12.28 -10.08
N TYR A 347 -0.36 13.36 -10.15
CA TYR A 347 -0.82 14.72 -9.93
C TYR A 347 -0.45 15.64 -11.10
N ARG A 348 -1.40 16.48 -11.50
CA ARG A 348 -1.18 17.58 -12.45
C ARG A 348 -0.89 18.86 -11.69
N VAL A 349 0.38 19.09 -11.39
CA VAL A 349 0.86 20.30 -10.70
C VAL A 349 1.87 21.07 -11.53
N PRO A 350 2.02 22.39 -11.34
CA PRO A 350 3.01 23.17 -12.07
C PRO A 350 4.43 22.66 -11.81
N ALA A 351 5.21 22.48 -12.88
CA ALA A 351 6.64 22.15 -12.82
C ALA A 351 7.48 23.39 -12.45
N ARG A 352 7.20 23.99 -11.29
CA ARG A 352 7.86 25.18 -10.77
C ARG A 352 8.18 24.97 -9.29
N ALA A 353 9.39 25.34 -8.88
CA ALA A 353 9.78 25.26 -7.48
C ALA A 353 8.79 26.03 -6.58
N LEU A 354 8.48 25.46 -5.42
CA LEU A 354 7.54 26.01 -4.44
C LEU A 354 6.08 26.14 -4.93
N ALA A 355 5.70 25.53 -6.05
CA ALA A 355 4.32 25.58 -6.54
C ALA A 355 3.39 24.64 -5.76
N PHE A 356 3.92 23.52 -5.26
CA PHE A 356 3.18 22.54 -4.50
C PHE A 356 3.98 22.06 -3.28
N ALA A 357 3.29 21.48 -2.31
CA ALA A 357 3.87 20.89 -1.10
C ALA A 357 3.02 19.71 -0.66
N LEU A 358 3.66 18.74 0.00
CA LEU A 358 2.97 17.69 0.73
C LEU A 358 2.47 18.25 2.07
N ASP A 359 1.29 17.83 2.52
CA ASP A 359 0.94 18.07 3.92
C ASP A 359 1.87 17.26 4.85
N SER A 360 2.21 17.84 5.99
CA SER A 360 3.08 17.22 6.98
C SER A 360 2.81 17.76 8.37
N PHE A 361 3.38 17.11 9.38
CA PHE A 361 3.53 17.70 10.71
C PHE A 361 4.22 19.08 10.64
N PRO A 362 3.85 20.02 11.54
CA PRO A 362 4.40 21.37 11.58
C PRO A 362 5.92 21.44 11.58
N GLU A 363 6.59 20.57 12.34
CA GLU A 363 8.04 20.58 12.55
C GLU A 363 8.82 19.99 11.37
N GLN A 364 8.11 19.38 10.41
CA GLN A 364 8.73 18.73 9.26
C GLN A 364 8.91 19.68 8.08
N GLY A 365 8.08 20.71 7.99
CA GLY A 365 8.18 21.78 7.00
C GLY A 365 7.94 21.32 5.57
N HIS A 366 6.99 20.40 5.38
CA HIS A 366 6.59 19.87 4.08
C HIS A 366 7.77 19.26 3.29
N ASP A 367 8.75 18.70 3.99
CA ASP A 367 9.92 18.09 3.37
C ASP A 367 9.47 16.85 2.56
N PRO A 368 9.82 16.70 1.28
CA PRO A 368 9.39 15.56 0.47
C PRO A 368 9.79 14.20 1.05
N VAL A 369 10.80 14.17 1.94
CA VAL A 369 11.23 12.96 2.63
C VAL A 369 10.21 12.43 3.64
N THR A 370 9.26 13.26 4.07
CA THR A 370 8.17 12.86 4.98
C THR A 370 6.99 12.22 4.27
N ASP A 371 7.09 11.99 2.96
CA ASP A 371 6.05 11.31 2.22
C ASP A 371 5.88 9.86 2.73
N HIS A 372 4.63 9.44 2.82
CA HIS A 372 4.24 8.17 3.39
C HIS A 372 2.90 7.71 2.83
N GLY A 373 2.51 6.50 3.21
CA GLY A 373 1.15 6.02 3.03
C GLY A 373 0.89 4.84 3.94
N ASP A 374 -0.38 4.58 4.15
CA ASP A 374 -0.87 3.63 5.13
C ASP A 374 -1.93 2.73 4.50
N PHE A 375 -2.01 1.51 5.01
CA PHE A 375 -2.82 0.46 4.43
C PHE A 375 -3.37 -0.46 5.53
N ILE A 376 -4.65 -0.78 5.42
CA ILE A 376 -5.30 -1.80 6.26
C ILE A 376 -5.96 -2.81 5.32
N ASN A 377 -5.47 -4.04 5.33
CA ASN A 377 -6.00 -5.09 4.47
C ASN A 377 -7.36 -5.58 4.96
N VAL A 378 -8.45 -5.20 4.30
CA VAL A 378 -9.80 -5.72 4.59
C VAL A 378 -10.33 -6.52 3.39
N MET A 379 -9.43 -7.00 2.53
CA MET A 379 -9.81 -7.94 1.47
C MET A 379 -10.38 -9.22 2.10
N GLY A 380 -11.61 -9.56 1.74
CA GLY A 380 -12.18 -10.85 2.08
C GLY A 380 -11.34 -12.01 1.51
N GLN A 381 -11.34 -13.15 2.20
CA GLN A 381 -10.46 -14.28 1.85
C GLN A 381 -10.57 -14.74 0.39
N ARG A 382 -11.76 -14.67 -0.22
CA ARG A 382 -11.96 -15.02 -1.64
C ARG A 382 -11.16 -14.09 -2.56
N LEU A 383 -11.21 -12.79 -2.31
CA LEU A 383 -10.51 -11.78 -3.10
C LEU A 383 -8.99 -11.93 -2.93
N MET A 384 -8.52 -12.10 -1.69
CA MET A 384 -7.10 -12.33 -1.42
C MET A 384 -6.58 -13.60 -2.11
N ARG A 385 -7.34 -14.71 -2.10
CA ARG A 385 -6.99 -15.92 -2.86
C ARG A 385 -6.90 -15.67 -4.36
N GLN A 386 -7.80 -14.86 -4.93
CA GLN A 386 -7.74 -14.47 -6.34
C GLN A 386 -6.47 -13.66 -6.65
N ALA A 387 -6.12 -12.70 -5.78
CA ALA A 387 -4.91 -11.89 -5.90
C ALA A 387 -3.66 -12.77 -5.88
N VAL A 388 -3.50 -13.61 -4.87
CA VAL A 388 -2.38 -14.56 -4.74
C VAL A 388 -2.29 -15.48 -5.95
N THR A 389 -3.43 -16.02 -6.41
CA THR A 389 -3.45 -16.91 -7.59
C THR A 389 -3.01 -16.15 -8.85
N ALA A 390 -3.48 -14.93 -9.08
CA ALA A 390 -3.06 -14.11 -10.23
C ALA A 390 -1.55 -13.84 -10.19
N ILE A 391 -1.05 -13.40 -9.03
CA ILE A 391 0.36 -13.06 -8.82
C ILE A 391 1.27 -14.28 -9.02
N ASN A 392 0.95 -15.40 -8.37
CA ASN A 392 1.77 -16.61 -8.41
C ASN A 392 1.76 -17.32 -9.77
N SER A 393 0.68 -17.16 -10.55
CA SER A 393 0.55 -17.68 -11.91
C SER A 393 1.13 -16.77 -13.00
N GLY A 394 1.71 -15.61 -12.64
CA GLY A 394 2.27 -14.68 -13.62
C GLY A 394 1.23 -13.86 -14.40
N ARG A 395 -0.04 -13.89 -13.98
CA ARG A 395 -1.13 -13.16 -14.65
C ARG A 395 -1.16 -11.70 -14.22
N ARG A 396 -1.57 -10.84 -15.15
CA ARG A 396 -1.94 -9.45 -14.87
C ARG A 396 -3.46 -9.38 -14.81
N ARG A 397 -4.01 -9.01 -13.66
CA ARG A 397 -5.45 -8.85 -13.44
C ARG A 397 -5.79 -7.48 -12.91
#